data_AF-A0A0C9ZT75-F1
#
_entry.id   AF-A0A0C9ZT75-F1
#
_cell.length_a   1.000
_cell.length_b   1.000
_cell.length_c   1.000
_cell.angle_alpha   90.00
_cell.angle_beta   90.00
_cell.angle_gamma   90.00
#
_symmetry.space_group_name_H-M   'P 1'
#
loop_
_entity.id
_entity.type
_entity.pdbx_description
1 polymer ?
#
loop_
_entity_poly.entity_id
_entity_poly.type
_entity_poly.pdbx_seq_one_letter_code
_entity_poly.pdbx_strand_id
1 'polypeptide(L)'
;ILSSNPDETAFYRHILNKEDVNSSLITFQPTLMSFKFDILPQPVLLDSISIKPDVILPLDTFFHICIFHGETVAQWREAGYQDQEGYKTCKELLEARLCMAIHRSLIDLLVDHFPLPWYIVCDQGDGRVRFLLSKLNPSTMHMTMSMYGMVAGTSTGPVIFTDDVNLQVFMEHLKRLVHIIILLP
;
A
#
# COMPACT_ATOMS: atom_id res chain seq x y z
N ILE A 1 -12.09 -2.45 -13.30
CA ILE A 1 -13.50 -2.02 -13.54
C ILE A 1 -14.51 -3.15 -13.30
N LEU A 2 -14.13 -4.43 -13.31
CA LEU A 2 -15.07 -5.56 -13.19
C LEU A 2 -15.37 -6.06 -11.76
N SER A 3 -14.94 -5.36 -10.70
CA SER A 3 -15.07 -5.85 -9.31
C SER A 3 -15.87 -4.94 -8.36
N SER A 4 -16.46 -3.84 -8.83
CA SER A 4 -17.25 -2.92 -8.00
C SER A 4 -18.70 -2.87 -8.43
N ASN A 5 -19.62 -2.70 -7.46
CA ASN A 5 -21.04 -2.49 -7.75
C ASN A 5 -21.20 -1.17 -8.56
N PRO A 6 -22.11 -1.09 -9.55
CA PRO A 6 -22.51 0.17 -10.19
C PRO A 6 -22.65 1.37 -9.26
N ASP A 7 -23.29 1.20 -8.10
CA ASP A 7 -23.50 2.28 -7.13
C ASP A 7 -22.19 2.75 -6.49
N GLU A 8 -21.30 1.81 -6.17
CA GLU A 8 -19.97 2.09 -5.61
C GLU A 8 -19.12 2.88 -6.62
N THR A 9 -19.22 2.50 -7.90
CA THR A 9 -18.53 3.21 -8.99
C THR A 9 -19.09 4.63 -9.18
N ALA A 10 -20.41 4.80 -9.09
CA ALA A 10 -21.05 6.11 -9.16
C ALA A 10 -20.65 6.99 -7.97
N PHE A 11 -20.57 6.41 -6.77
CA PHE A 11 -20.10 7.09 -5.57
C PHE A 11 -18.66 7.58 -5.71
N TYR A 12 -17.70 6.72 -6.09
CA TYR A 12 -16.30 7.12 -6.26
C TYR A 12 -16.14 8.22 -7.30
N ARG A 13 -16.87 8.14 -8.43
CA ARG A 13 -16.86 9.19 -9.46
C ARG A 13 -17.48 10.50 -8.97
N HIS A 14 -18.53 10.43 -8.17
CA HIS A 14 -19.18 11.63 -7.64
C HIS A 14 -18.24 12.41 -6.73
N ILE A 15 -17.57 11.71 -5.82
CA ILE A 15 -16.62 12.33 -4.89
C ILE A 15 -15.41 12.89 -5.64
N LEU A 16 -14.82 12.13 -6.57
CA LEU A 16 -13.69 12.58 -7.38
C LEU A 16 -13.97 13.89 -8.17
N ASN A 17 -15.22 14.12 -8.59
CA ASN A 17 -15.60 15.36 -9.29
C ASN A 17 -15.82 16.57 -8.38
N LYS A 18 -15.84 16.37 -7.06
CA LYS A 18 -16.04 17.43 -6.06
C LYS A 18 -14.77 17.76 -5.29
N GLU A 19 -13.87 16.81 -5.18
CA GLU A 19 -12.62 16.94 -4.41
C GLU A 19 -11.61 17.89 -5.06
N ASP A 20 -10.70 18.39 -4.23
CA ASP A 20 -9.59 19.20 -4.68
C ASP A 20 -8.51 18.36 -5.39
N VAL A 21 -7.50 19.04 -5.95
CA VAL A 21 -6.43 18.38 -6.68
C VAL A 21 -5.64 17.43 -5.78
N ASN A 22 -5.38 17.79 -4.51
CA ASN A 22 -4.59 16.94 -3.63
C ASN A 22 -5.33 15.65 -3.27
N SER A 23 -6.60 15.75 -2.89
CA SER A 23 -7.44 14.58 -2.57
C SER A 23 -7.69 13.71 -3.80
N SER A 24 -7.83 14.33 -4.97
CA SER A 24 -7.91 13.61 -6.24
C SER A 24 -6.63 12.83 -6.55
N LEU A 25 -5.45 13.41 -6.29
CA LEU A 25 -4.17 12.72 -6.49
C LEU A 25 -4.05 11.48 -5.59
N ILE A 26 -4.46 11.58 -4.33
CA ILE A 26 -4.47 10.43 -3.40
C ILE A 26 -5.43 9.34 -3.88
N THR A 27 -6.56 9.72 -4.48
CA THR A 27 -7.52 8.79 -5.06
C THR A 27 -6.94 8.01 -6.26
N PHE A 28 -6.14 8.66 -7.10
CA PHE A 28 -5.51 8.02 -8.27
C PHE A 28 -4.24 7.24 -7.91
N GLN A 29 -3.38 7.83 -7.10
CA GLN A 29 -2.12 7.27 -6.65
C GLN A 29 -2.09 7.29 -5.12
N PRO A 30 -2.55 6.18 -4.48
CA PRO A 30 -2.52 6.04 -3.04
C PRO A 30 -1.15 6.32 -2.44
N THR A 31 -1.14 6.90 -1.25
CA THR A 31 0.10 7.16 -0.52
C THR A 31 0.42 5.97 0.36
N LEU A 32 1.66 5.48 0.29
CA LEU A 32 2.16 4.40 1.12
C LEU A 32 3.38 4.88 1.91
N MET A 33 3.30 4.80 3.24
CA MET A 33 4.41 5.12 4.13
C MET A 33 4.97 3.85 4.75
N SER A 34 6.25 3.85 5.09
CA SER A 34 6.89 2.73 5.80
C SER A 34 7.41 3.17 7.16
N PHE A 35 7.02 2.40 8.17
CA PHE A 35 7.46 2.54 9.55
C PHE A 35 8.30 1.32 9.92
N LYS A 36 9.49 1.59 10.43
CA LYS A 36 10.45 0.60 10.91
C LYS A 36 11.01 1.02 12.25
N PHE A 37 11.58 0.05 12.97
CA PHE A 37 12.43 0.32 14.11
C PHE A 37 13.63 1.20 13.70
N ASP A 38 13.97 2.16 14.56
CA ASP A 38 15.17 3.01 14.46
C ASP A 38 15.31 3.86 13.19
N ILE A 39 14.27 3.91 12.36
CA ILE A 39 14.22 4.70 11.12
C ILE A 39 13.04 5.66 11.19
N LEU A 40 13.21 6.85 10.62
CA LEU A 40 12.12 7.82 10.49
C LEU A 40 11.09 7.34 9.45
N PRO A 41 9.79 7.65 9.61
CA PRO A 41 8.79 7.30 8.63
C PRO A 41 9.13 7.91 7.26
N GLN A 42 9.08 7.10 6.22
CA GLN A 42 9.41 7.53 4.86
C GLN A 42 8.39 7.04 3.83
N PRO A 43 8.13 7.82 2.77
CA PRO A 43 7.31 7.36 1.66
C PRO A 43 8.00 6.21 0.94
N VAL A 44 7.23 5.20 0.56
CA VAL A 44 7.71 4.05 -0.19
C VAL A 44 6.88 3.85 -1.45
N LEU A 45 7.46 3.15 -2.42
CA LEU A 45 6.77 2.84 -3.66
C LEU A 45 5.55 1.95 -3.39
N LEU A 46 4.46 2.21 -4.11
CA LEU A 46 3.25 1.41 -4.09
C LEU A 46 3.47 0.10 -4.87
N ASP A 47 4.34 -0.75 -4.35
CA ASP A 47 4.89 -1.93 -5.03
C ASP A 47 5.02 -3.10 -4.04
N SER A 48 4.92 -4.33 -4.54
CA SER A 48 5.09 -5.56 -3.75
C SER A 48 6.43 -5.62 -3.01
N ILE A 49 7.50 -5.00 -3.54
CA ILE A 49 8.82 -4.95 -2.88
C ILE A 49 8.83 -4.17 -1.56
N SER A 50 7.81 -3.33 -1.33
CA SER A 50 7.67 -2.54 -0.10
C SER A 50 7.12 -3.36 1.06
N ILE A 51 6.47 -4.50 0.77
CA ILE A 51 5.98 -5.40 1.82
C ILE A 51 7.15 -6.19 2.38
N LYS A 52 7.43 -5.97 3.67
CA LYS A 52 8.48 -6.64 4.42
C LYS A 52 7.91 -7.14 5.77
N PRO A 53 8.53 -8.15 6.39
CA PRO A 53 8.02 -8.68 7.66
C PRO A 53 8.27 -7.72 8.84
N ASP A 54 9.24 -6.81 8.72
CA ASP A 54 9.70 -5.88 9.78
C ASP A 54 9.11 -4.46 9.66
N VAL A 55 8.11 -4.25 8.81
CA VAL A 55 7.49 -2.93 8.59
C VAL A 55 6.06 -2.86 9.07
N ILE A 56 5.63 -1.63 9.35
CA ILE A 56 4.22 -1.26 9.34
C ILE A 56 3.98 -0.32 8.16
N LEU A 57 2.94 -0.58 7.37
CA LEU A 57 2.61 0.16 6.16
C LEU A 57 1.19 0.72 6.25
N PRO A 58 1.01 1.99 6.62
CA PRO A 58 -0.24 2.68 6.40
C PRO A 58 -0.36 3.11 4.92
N LEU A 59 -1.46 2.67 4.32
CA LEU A 59 -1.91 3.02 2.98
C LEU A 59 -3.11 3.95 3.09
N ASP A 60 -3.04 5.07 2.39
CA ASP A 60 -4.16 6.00 2.23
C ASP A 60 -4.63 6.00 0.77
N THR A 61 -5.87 5.56 0.54
CA THR A 61 -6.53 5.59 -0.77
C THR A 61 -7.65 6.62 -0.85
N PHE A 62 -7.67 7.62 0.03
CA PHE A 62 -8.73 8.60 0.26
C PHE A 62 -10.03 8.00 0.81
N PHE A 63 -10.58 6.95 0.20
CA PHE A 63 -11.80 6.27 0.68
C PHE A 63 -11.53 5.24 1.79
N HIS A 64 -10.30 4.75 1.88
CA HIS A 64 -9.91 3.73 2.84
C HIS A 64 -8.52 4.04 3.39
N ILE A 65 -8.36 3.79 4.68
CA ILE A 65 -7.07 3.80 5.36
C ILE A 65 -6.80 2.37 5.80
N CYS A 66 -5.76 1.77 5.24
CA CYS A 66 -5.37 0.40 5.53
C CYS A 66 -4.04 0.41 6.28
N ILE A 67 -4.02 -0.16 7.48
CA ILE A 67 -2.81 -0.39 8.25
C ILE A 67 -2.42 -1.85 8.11
N PHE A 68 -1.27 -2.07 7.47
CA PHE A 68 -0.67 -3.39 7.32
C PHE A 68 0.47 -3.59 8.31
N HIS A 69 0.46 -4.70 9.03
CA HIS A 69 1.59 -5.17 9.83
C HIS A 69 2.31 -6.32 9.13
N GLY A 70 3.62 -6.19 8.98
CA GLY A 70 4.48 -7.29 8.55
C GLY A 70 4.48 -8.44 9.57
N GLU A 71 4.83 -9.62 9.12
CA GLU A 71 4.80 -10.85 9.92
C GLU A 71 5.53 -10.74 11.26
N THR A 72 6.76 -10.20 11.29
CA THR A 72 7.53 -10.03 12.52
C THR A 72 6.86 -9.03 13.46
N VAL A 73 6.29 -7.94 12.90
CA VAL A 73 5.60 -6.94 13.72
C VAL A 73 4.30 -7.50 14.32
N ALA A 74 3.55 -8.28 13.54
CA ALA A 74 2.35 -8.95 14.03
C ALA A 74 2.70 -9.93 15.16
N GLN A 75 3.75 -10.73 15.00
CA GLN A 75 4.26 -11.62 16.05
C GLN A 75 4.67 -10.85 17.31
N TRP A 76 5.33 -9.69 17.16
CA TRP A 76 5.71 -8.88 18.32
C TRP A 76 4.50 -8.32 19.08
N ARG A 77 3.48 -7.87 18.34
CA ARG A 77 2.22 -7.40 18.90
C ARG A 77 1.48 -8.51 19.65
N GLU A 78 1.41 -9.71 19.07
CA GLU A 78 0.76 -10.89 19.67
C GLU A 78 1.50 -11.41 20.89
N ALA A 79 2.83 -11.39 20.88
CA ALA A 79 3.66 -11.76 22.02
C ALA A 79 3.60 -10.74 23.19
N GLY A 80 2.96 -9.59 22.99
CA GLY A 80 2.77 -8.58 24.03
C GLY A 80 4.07 -7.86 24.40
N TYR A 81 5.05 -7.76 23.49
CA TYR A 81 6.30 -7.05 23.79
C TYR A 81 6.06 -5.57 24.12
N GLN A 82 4.99 -4.96 23.61
CA GLN A 82 4.60 -3.59 23.95
C GLN A 82 4.31 -3.37 25.44
N ASP A 83 3.91 -4.41 26.17
CA ASP A 83 3.52 -4.33 27.58
C ASP A 83 4.64 -4.72 28.54
N GLN A 84 5.76 -5.21 28.02
CA GLN A 84 6.91 -5.65 28.82
C GLN A 84 7.85 -4.49 29.18
N GLU A 85 8.34 -4.48 30.42
CA GLU A 85 9.33 -3.50 30.86
C GLU A 85 10.64 -3.63 30.06
N GLY A 86 11.06 -2.54 29.41
CA GLY A 86 12.29 -2.49 28.59
C GLY A 86 12.04 -2.35 27.09
N TYR A 87 10.86 -2.71 26.59
CA TYR A 87 10.51 -2.63 25.16
C TYR A 87 9.77 -1.33 24.79
N LYS A 88 10.22 -0.19 25.36
CA LYS A 88 9.61 1.13 25.10
C LYS A 88 9.59 1.46 23.60
N THR A 89 10.65 1.12 22.86
CA THR A 89 10.71 1.33 21.41
C THR A 89 9.65 0.52 20.64
N CYS A 90 9.34 -0.70 21.11
CA CYS A 90 8.30 -1.54 20.50
C CYS A 90 6.92 -0.95 20.73
N LYS A 91 6.67 -0.50 21.96
CA LYS A 91 5.47 0.26 22.33
C LYS A 91 5.36 1.55 21.53
N GLU A 92 6.45 2.29 21.33
CA GLU A 92 6.45 3.52 20.53
C GLU A 92 6.15 3.26 19.04
N LEU A 93 6.67 2.16 18.48
CA LEU A 93 6.36 1.78 17.10
C LEU A 93 4.88 1.36 16.95
N LEU A 94 4.36 0.57 17.89
CA LEU A 94 3.00 0.01 17.85
C LEU A 94 1.92 1.04 18.28
N GLU A 95 2.16 1.81 19.34
CA GLU A 95 1.21 2.78 19.91
C GLU A 95 1.48 4.23 19.46
N ALA A 96 2.71 4.73 19.59
CA ALA A 96 3.00 6.17 19.51
C ALA A 96 3.13 6.71 18.08
N ARG A 97 3.61 5.90 17.12
CA ARG A 97 3.72 6.31 15.71
C ARG A 97 2.55 5.90 14.84
N LEU A 98 1.86 4.81 15.18
CA LEU A 98 0.82 4.27 14.30
C LEU A 98 -0.56 4.76 14.70
N CYS A 99 -0.98 4.55 15.94
CA CYS A 99 -2.28 5.03 16.41
C CYS A 99 -2.25 6.57 16.55
N MET A 100 -1.21 7.15 17.14
CA MET A 100 -1.16 8.61 17.35
C MET A 100 -0.85 9.42 16.09
N ALA A 101 0.05 9.00 15.19
CA ALA A 101 0.31 9.77 13.97
C ALA A 101 -0.79 9.60 12.94
N ILE A 102 -1.39 8.40 12.83
CA ILE A 102 -2.55 8.21 11.95
C ILE A 102 -3.75 8.86 12.61
N HIS A 103 -4.11 8.64 13.87
CA HIS A 103 -5.25 9.33 14.49
C HIS A 103 -5.07 10.86 14.60
N ARG A 104 -3.86 11.41 14.74
CA ARG A 104 -3.64 12.87 14.78
C ARG A 104 -3.56 13.48 13.39
N SER A 105 -2.79 12.91 12.46
CA SER A 105 -2.85 13.36 11.06
C SER A 105 -4.23 13.13 10.48
N LEU A 106 -4.90 12.01 10.80
CA LEU A 106 -6.28 11.71 10.42
C LEU A 106 -7.25 12.63 11.14
N ILE A 107 -7.16 12.96 12.43
CA ILE A 107 -8.03 14.00 13.01
C ILE A 107 -7.85 15.33 12.27
N ASP A 108 -6.62 15.74 11.98
CA ASP A 108 -6.33 16.96 11.24
C ASP A 108 -6.83 16.85 9.77
N LEU A 109 -6.78 15.67 9.15
CA LEU A 109 -7.29 15.34 7.80
C LEU A 109 -8.83 15.19 7.77
N LEU A 110 -9.44 14.64 8.81
CA LEU A 110 -10.86 14.32 8.95
C LEU A 110 -11.70 15.57 9.12
N VAL A 111 -11.09 16.69 9.52
CA VAL A 111 -11.78 17.99 9.52
C VAL A 111 -12.15 18.39 8.10
N ASP A 112 -11.31 18.06 7.10
CA ASP A 112 -11.50 18.46 5.71
C ASP A 112 -11.96 17.31 4.80
N HIS A 113 -11.76 16.05 5.19
CA HIS A 113 -12.16 14.90 4.38
C HIS A 113 -13.62 14.51 4.57
N PHE A 114 -14.35 14.60 3.46
CA PHE A 114 -15.67 14.04 3.33
C PHE A 114 -15.75 13.25 2.02
N PRO A 115 -16.12 11.96 2.04
CA PRO A 115 -16.67 11.20 3.15
C PRO A 115 -15.60 10.61 4.07
N LEU A 116 -15.99 10.25 5.30
CA LEU A 116 -15.09 9.62 6.27
C LEU A 116 -14.51 8.31 5.69
N PRO A 117 -13.18 8.15 5.65
CA PRO A 117 -12.56 6.95 5.14
C PRO A 117 -12.85 5.74 6.02
N TRP A 118 -12.95 4.57 5.39
CA TRP A 118 -13.07 3.31 6.11
C TRP A 118 -11.72 2.83 6.62
N TYR A 119 -11.67 2.45 7.89
CA TYR A 119 -10.46 2.00 8.54
C TYR A 119 -10.33 0.47 8.50
N ILE A 120 -9.20 -0.01 7.99
CA ILE A 120 -8.89 -1.43 7.83
C ILE A 120 -7.55 -1.70 8.52
N VAL A 121 -7.52 -2.74 9.36
CA VAL A 121 -6.27 -3.27 9.91
C VAL A 121 -6.09 -4.69 9.41
N CYS A 122 -4.91 -5.00 8.90
CA CYS A 122 -4.56 -6.33 8.43
C CYS A 122 -3.12 -6.70 8.79
N ASP A 123 -2.88 -7.99 8.92
CA ASP A 123 -1.56 -8.55 9.21
C ASP A 123 -1.15 -9.48 8.06
N GLN A 124 0.16 -9.61 7.85
CA GLN A 124 0.70 -10.48 6.81
C GLN A 124 0.17 -11.92 6.95
N GLY A 125 -0.54 -12.41 5.92
CA GLY A 125 -1.19 -13.72 5.92
C GLY A 125 -2.70 -13.68 6.15
N ASP A 126 -3.28 -12.56 6.58
CA ASP A 126 -4.73 -12.38 6.71
C ASP A 126 -5.40 -12.19 5.32
N GLY A 127 -6.65 -12.64 5.18
CA GLY A 127 -7.46 -12.41 3.98
C GLY A 127 -7.71 -10.93 3.68
N ARG A 128 -7.72 -10.07 4.70
CA ARG A 128 -7.87 -8.61 4.55
C ARG A 128 -6.68 -7.94 3.86
N VAL A 129 -5.50 -8.58 3.84
CA VAL A 129 -4.30 -8.09 3.11
C VAL A 129 -4.55 -7.94 1.61
N ARG A 130 -5.50 -8.69 1.05
CA ARG A 130 -5.89 -8.58 -0.36
C ARG A 130 -6.26 -7.15 -0.76
N PHE A 131 -6.80 -6.37 0.17
CA PHE A 131 -7.09 -4.95 -0.07
C PHE A 131 -5.80 -4.19 -0.44
N LEU A 132 -4.76 -4.30 0.39
CA LEU A 132 -3.45 -3.71 0.11
C LEU A 132 -2.86 -4.26 -1.19
N LEU A 133 -2.79 -5.59 -1.34
CA LEU A 133 -2.16 -6.22 -2.52
C LEU A 133 -2.81 -5.81 -3.83
N SER A 134 -4.14 -5.59 -3.85
CA SER A 134 -4.86 -5.14 -5.04
C SER A 134 -4.51 -3.73 -5.51
N LYS A 135 -3.83 -2.94 -4.65
CA LYS A 135 -3.40 -1.57 -4.96
C LYS A 135 -1.92 -1.48 -5.30
N LEU A 136 -1.14 -2.53 -5.09
CA LEU A 136 0.29 -2.52 -5.32
C LEU A 136 0.63 -2.91 -6.76
N ASN A 137 1.68 -2.31 -7.29
CA ASN A 137 2.31 -2.74 -8.52
C ASN A 137 2.90 -4.16 -8.34
N PRO A 138 2.55 -5.14 -9.20
CA PRO A 138 3.02 -6.51 -9.08
C PRO A 138 4.42 -6.67 -9.71
N SER A 139 5.45 -6.05 -9.13
CA SER A 139 6.84 -6.23 -9.62
C SER A 139 7.37 -7.64 -9.35
N THR A 140 6.84 -8.32 -8.33
CA THR A 140 7.15 -9.71 -8.01
C THR A 140 5.94 -10.60 -8.34
N MET A 141 5.87 -11.08 -9.59
CA MET A 141 4.80 -11.97 -10.06
C MET A 141 5.26 -13.43 -10.09
N HIS A 142 4.30 -14.35 -10.00
CA HIS A 142 4.54 -15.78 -10.15
C HIS A 142 5.17 -16.14 -11.52
N MET A 143 4.82 -15.40 -12.59
CA MET A 143 5.40 -15.60 -13.94
C MET A 143 6.85 -15.12 -14.07
N THR A 144 7.23 -14.03 -13.40
CA THR A 144 8.63 -13.56 -13.37
C THR A 144 9.55 -14.53 -12.62
N MET A 145 9.01 -15.28 -11.65
CA MET A 145 9.74 -16.32 -10.93
C MET A 145 10.12 -17.51 -11.85
N SER A 146 9.30 -17.83 -12.85
CA SER A 146 9.54 -18.96 -13.77
C SER A 146 10.39 -18.59 -15.00
N MET A 147 10.38 -17.33 -15.46
CA MET A 147 11.08 -16.93 -16.69
C MET A 147 12.57 -16.59 -16.46
N TYR A 148 12.93 -16.01 -15.31
CA TYR A 148 14.27 -15.45 -15.07
C TYR A 148 15.15 -16.27 -14.11
N GLY A 149 14.80 -17.54 -13.85
CA GLY A 149 15.62 -18.42 -13.00
C GLY A 149 15.95 -17.83 -11.63
N MET A 150 15.10 -16.93 -11.12
CA MET A 150 15.28 -16.35 -9.80
C MET A 150 15.05 -17.45 -8.77
N VAL A 151 16.14 -17.85 -8.12
CA VAL A 151 16.17 -18.84 -7.04
C VAL A 151 15.06 -18.51 -6.04
N ALA A 152 14.22 -19.50 -5.74
CA ALA A 152 13.22 -19.42 -4.68
C ALA A 152 13.93 -18.98 -3.37
N GLY A 153 13.75 -17.71 -2.98
CA GLY A 153 14.44 -17.09 -1.84
C GLY A 153 15.02 -15.69 -2.07
N THR A 154 15.12 -15.18 -3.30
CA THR A 154 15.61 -13.82 -3.57
C THR A 154 14.51 -12.78 -3.82
N SER A 155 13.24 -13.20 -3.90
CA SER A 155 12.10 -12.30 -3.97
C SER A 155 11.88 -11.61 -2.61
N THR A 156 12.13 -10.31 -2.55
CA THR A 156 12.09 -9.49 -1.33
C THR A 156 10.67 -9.06 -0.89
N GLY A 157 9.62 -9.64 -1.49
CA GLY A 157 8.22 -9.34 -1.17
C GLY A 157 7.26 -10.48 -1.56
N PRO A 158 6.00 -10.45 -1.08
CA PRO A 158 5.01 -11.46 -1.39
C PRO A 158 4.67 -11.44 -2.88
N VAL A 159 4.56 -12.64 -3.46
CA VAL A 159 4.17 -12.80 -4.86
C VAL A 159 2.72 -12.36 -5.04
N ILE A 160 2.49 -11.36 -5.87
CA ILE A 160 1.14 -10.93 -6.22
C ILE A 160 0.63 -11.81 -7.37
N PHE A 161 -0.43 -12.56 -7.09
CA PHE A 161 -1.12 -13.38 -8.09
C PHE A 161 -2.11 -12.52 -8.87
N THR A 162 -1.66 -11.95 -9.97
CA THR A 162 -2.48 -11.18 -10.91
C THR A 162 -1.98 -11.39 -12.34
N ASP A 163 -2.86 -11.16 -13.32
CA ASP A 163 -2.53 -11.08 -14.75
C ASP A 163 -2.24 -9.63 -15.19
N ASP A 164 -2.30 -8.68 -14.25
CA ASP A 164 -2.02 -7.27 -14.53
C ASP A 164 -0.57 -7.02 -14.96
N VAL A 165 -0.39 -6.05 -15.85
CA VAL A 165 0.93 -5.66 -16.36
C VAL A 165 1.64 -4.80 -15.31
N ASN A 166 2.88 -5.14 -14.97
CA ASN A 166 3.68 -4.30 -14.07
C ASN A 166 4.08 -2.97 -14.74
N LEU A 167 4.40 -1.96 -13.92
CA LEU A 167 4.73 -0.62 -14.40
C LEU A 167 5.92 -0.59 -15.38
N GLN A 168 6.91 -1.46 -15.20
CA GLN A 168 8.09 -1.51 -16.05
C GLN A 168 7.74 -1.92 -17.48
N VAL A 169 6.94 -2.98 -17.63
CA VAL A 169 6.47 -3.47 -18.93
C VAL A 169 5.55 -2.44 -19.59
N PHE A 170 4.69 -1.77 -18.83
CA PHE A 170 3.88 -0.66 -19.33
C PHE A 170 4.75 0.46 -19.93
N MET A 171 5.78 0.90 -19.19
CA MET A 171 6.69 1.95 -19.64
C MET A 171 7.51 1.54 -20.86
N GLU A 172 7.91 0.27 -20.96
CA GLU A 172 8.62 -0.26 -22.13
C GLU A 172 7.72 -0.25 -23.38
N HIS A 173 6.47 -0.71 -23.25
CA HIS A 173 5.50 -0.65 -24.34
C HIS A 173 5.19 0.79 -24.77
N LEU A 174 5.03 1.71 -23.81
CA LEU A 174 4.81 3.13 -24.09
C LEU A 174 5.98 3.72 -24.88
N LYS A 175 7.23 3.49 -24.44
CA LYS A 175 8.43 3.95 -25.14
C LYS A 175 8.49 3.41 -26.57
N ARG A 176 8.19 2.13 -26.77
CA ARG A 176 8.18 1.51 -28.10
C ARG A 176 7.14 2.14 -29.02
N LEU A 177 5.92 2.38 -28.53
CA LEU A 177 4.85 3.00 -29.32
C LEU A 177 5.18 4.45 -29.68
N VAL A 178 5.69 5.23 -28.72
CA VAL A 178 6.13 6.62 -28.97
C VAL A 178 7.23 6.65 -30.03
N HIS A 179 8.19 5.72 -29.95
CA HIS A 179 9.25 5.60 -30.95
C HIS A 179 8.70 5.30 -32.35
N ILE A 180 7.71 4.40 -32.46
CA ILE A 180 7.04 4.08 -33.73
C ILE A 180 6.28 5.30 -34.28
N ILE A 181 5.55 6.03 -33.43
CA ILE A 181 4.76 7.20 -33.84
C ILE A 181 5.66 8.35 -34.31
N ILE A 182 6.80 8.59 -33.65
CA ILE A 182 7.75 9.64 -34.01
C ILE A 182 8.52 9.29 -35.30
N LEU A 183 8.70 8.00 -35.60
CA LEU A 183 9.43 7.53 -36.79
C LEU A 183 8.54 7.18 -37.99
N LEU A 184 7.21 7.32 -37.88
CA LEU A 184 6.31 7.24 -39.02
C LEU A 184 6.27 8.61 -39.74
N PRO A 185 6.69 8.69 -41.02
CA PRO A 185 6.66 9.93 -41.81
C PRO A 185 5.25 10.41 -42.13
#